data_AF-A0A2M8SA63-F1
#
_entry.id   AF-A0A2M8SA63-F1
#
_cell.length_a   1.000
_cell.length_b   1.000
_cell.length_c   1.000
_cell.angle_alpha   90.00
_cell.angle_beta   90.00
_cell.angle_gamma   90.00
#
_symmetry.space_group_name_H-M   'P 1'
#
loop_
_entity.id
_entity.type
_entity.pdbx_description
1 polymer ?
#
loop_
_entity_poly.entity_id
_entity_poly.type
_entity_poly.pdbx_seq_one_letter_code
_entity_poly.pdbx_strand_id
1 'polypeptide(L)'
;MTALFKLRAYLKPYLWQLLLNMLILLGMTGLSLVVPRILQGVIDQGLKAGASAFLLRSALILVGIGAGTAVLNLGQRYLTEWIGA
;
A
#
# COMPACT_ATOMS: atom_id res chain seq x y z
N MET A 1 30.12 -2.54 15.07
CA MET A 1 29.50 -3.34 13.98
C MET A 1 29.17 -4.79 14.36
N THR A 2 29.77 -5.38 15.39
CA THR A 2 29.52 -6.78 15.82
C THR A 2 28.23 -7.00 16.62
N ALA A 3 27.63 -5.96 17.20
CA ALA A 3 26.40 -6.07 18.00
C ALA A 3 25.14 -6.40 17.16
N LEU A 4 25.01 -5.81 15.96
CA LEU A 4 23.88 -6.05 15.05
C LEU A 4 23.81 -7.52 14.57
N PHE A 5 24.97 -8.15 14.38
CA PHE A 5 25.07 -9.55 13.98
C PHE A 5 24.79 -10.55 15.12
N LYS A 6 24.71 -10.14 16.39
CA LYS A 6 24.22 -11.02 17.47
C LYS A 6 22.69 -10.98 17.58
N LEU A 7 22.05 -9.89 17.18
CA LEU A 7 20.60 -9.71 17.25
C LEU A 7 19.83 -10.53 16.20
N ARG A 8 20.49 -10.93 15.10
CA ARG A 8 19.90 -11.81 14.05
C ARG A 8 19.32 -13.13 14.59
N ALA A 9 19.83 -13.62 15.71
CA ALA A 9 19.31 -14.84 16.34
C ALA A 9 17.94 -14.62 17.01
N TYR A 10 17.66 -13.40 17.48
CA TYR A 10 16.38 -13.01 18.07
C TYR A 10 15.32 -12.60 17.03
N LEU A 11 15.74 -12.31 15.80
CA LEU A 11 14.85 -11.99 14.67
C LEU A 11 14.27 -13.24 13.97
N LYS A 12 14.85 -14.43 14.18
CA LYS A 12 14.39 -15.68 13.57
C LYS A 12 12.89 -15.99 13.76
N PRO A 13 12.27 -15.76 14.94
CA PRO A 13 10.83 -15.99 15.13
C PRO A 13 9.97 -15.01 14.34
N TYR A 14 10.48 -13.80 14.07
CA TYR A 14 9.78 -12.68 13.45
C TYR A 14 9.97 -12.57 11.92
N LEU A 15 10.70 -13.51 11.29
CA LEU A 15 10.95 -13.48 9.84
C LEU A 15 9.66 -13.49 9.02
N TRP A 16 8.64 -14.23 9.46
CA TRP A 16 7.34 -14.23 8.78
C TRP A 16 6.61 -12.90 8.88
N GLN A 17 6.64 -12.24 10.04
CA GLN A 17 6.08 -10.90 10.19
C GLN A 17 6.85 -9.87 9.36
N LEU A 18 8.18 -10.01 9.25
CA LEU A 18 8.99 -9.13 8.41
C LEU A 18 8.65 -9.30 6.93
N LEU A 19 8.48 -10.54 6.47
CA LEU A 19 8.04 -10.86 5.10
C LEU A 19 6.63 -10.31 4.83
N LEU A 20 5.69 -10.50 5.76
CA LEU A 20 4.34 -9.97 5.64
C LEU A 20 4.35 -8.45 5.58
N ASN A 21 5.14 -7.80 6.42
CA ASN A 21 5.29 -6.35 6.43
C ASN A 21 5.89 -5.86 5.11
N MET A 22 6.92 -6.52 4.58
CA MET A 22 7.48 -6.20 3.26
C MET A 22 6.45 -6.35 2.14
N LEU A 23 5.61 -7.40 2.16
CA LEU A 23 4.54 -7.58 1.18
C LEU A 23 3.48 -6.48 1.26
N ILE A 24 3.08 -6.09 2.47
CA ILE A 24 2.16 -4.97 2.69
C ILE A 24 2.78 -3.68 2.14
N LEU A 25 4.05 -3.43 2.43
CA LEU A 25 4.77 -2.24 1.99
C LEU A 25 4.88 -2.19 0.46
N LEU A 26 5.21 -3.31 -0.18
CA LEU A 26 5.19 -3.45 -1.64
C LEU A 26 3.80 -3.19 -2.23
N GLY A 27 2.75 -3.74 -1.62
CA GLY A 27 1.37 -3.50 -2.04
C GLY A 27 0.99 -2.03 -1.94
N MET A 28 1.36 -1.37 -0.84
CA MET A 28 1.14 0.07 -0.65
C MET A 28 1.90 0.92 -1.69
N THR A 29 3.16 0.57 -1.99
CA THR A 29 3.93 1.24 -3.06
C THR A 29 3.32 1.00 -4.44
N GLY A 30 2.80 -0.19 -4.70
CA GLY A 30 2.07 -0.47 -5.94
C GLY A 30 0.82 0.40 -6.06
N LEU A 31 0.00 0.46 -5.01
CA LEU A 31 -1.22 1.27 -4.97
C LEU A 31 -0.92 2.77 -5.11
N SER A 32 0.18 3.26 -4.55
CA SER A 32 0.58 4.66 -4.68
C SER A 32 0.94 5.05 -6.12
N LEU A 33 1.39 4.09 -6.94
CA LEU A 33 1.65 4.29 -8.37
C LEU A 33 0.39 4.15 -9.24
N VAL A 34 -0.63 3.41 -8.79
CA VAL A 34 -1.90 3.26 -9.53
C VAL A 34 -2.70 4.56 -9.53
N VAL A 35 -2.72 5.30 -8.41
CA VAL A 35 -3.43 6.59 -8.29
C VAL A 35 -3.03 7.60 -9.39
N PRO A 36 -1.75 7.96 -9.57
CA PRO A 36 -1.33 8.89 -10.61
C PRO A 36 -1.63 8.37 -12.03
N ARG A 37 -1.57 7.05 -12.24
CA ARG A 37 -1.90 6.44 -13.53
C ARG A 37 -3.38 6.55 -13.88
N ILE A 38 -4.28 6.40 -12.89
CA ILE A 38 -5.72 6.62 -13.09
C ILE A 38 -5.99 8.11 -13.34
N LEU A 39 -5.37 9.00 -12.57
CA LEU A 39 -5.50 10.44 -12.78
C LEU A 39 -5.09 10.86 -14.19
N GLN A 40 -3.99 10.32 -14.71
CA GLN A 40 -3.58 10.54 -16.10
C GLN A 40 -4.68 10.16 -17.10
N GLY A 41 -5.27 8.96 -16.97
CA GLY A 41 -6.36 8.52 -17.85
C GLY A 41 -7.63 9.39 -17.74
N VAL A 42 -7.96 9.86 -16.53
CA VAL A 42 -9.09 10.78 -16.30
C VAL A 42 -8.85 12.13 -16.97
N ILE A 43 -7.64 12.68 -16.87
CA ILE A 43 -7.29 13.97 -17.49
C ILE A 43 -7.25 13.84 -19.02
N ASP A 44 -6.61 12.79 -19.54
CA ASP A 44 -6.38 12.64 -20.99
C ASP A 44 -7.65 12.22 -21.75
N GLN A 45 -8.47 11.33 -21.18
CA GLN A 45 -9.65 10.76 -21.85
C GLN A 45 -10.97 11.25 -21.25
N GLY A 46 -11.07 11.31 -19.92
CA GLY A 46 -12.30 11.70 -19.23
C GLY A 46 -12.69 13.16 -19.49
N LEU A 47 -11.72 14.07 -19.48
CA LEU A 47 -11.96 15.50 -19.68
C LEU A 47 -12.18 15.86 -21.16
N LYS A 48 -11.47 15.21 -22.09
CA LYS A 48 -11.60 15.45 -23.53
C LYS A 48 -12.84 14.82 -24.17
N ALA A 49 -13.27 13.65 -23.69
CA ALA A 49 -14.39 12.92 -24.30
C ALA A 49 -15.77 13.28 -23.70
N GLY A 50 -15.84 14.11 -22.65
CA GLY A 50 -17.10 14.45 -21.96
C GLY A 50 -17.80 13.24 -21.33
N ALA A 51 -17.10 12.12 -21.17
CA ALA A 51 -17.67 10.85 -20.72
C ALA A 51 -17.80 10.82 -19.19
N SER A 52 -18.86 11.42 -18.65
CA SER A 52 -19.14 11.50 -17.20
C SER A 52 -19.14 10.14 -16.51
N ALA A 53 -19.55 9.07 -17.22
CA ALA A 53 -19.52 7.70 -16.70
C ALA A 53 -18.09 7.20 -16.44
N PHE A 54 -17.10 7.60 -17.25
CA PHE A 54 -15.70 7.24 -17.07
C PHE A 54 -15.09 7.94 -15.85
N LEU A 55 -15.42 9.22 -15.65
CA LEU A 55 -15.03 9.97 -14.44
C LEU A 55 -15.61 9.33 -13.18
N LEU A 56 -16.90 8.98 -13.18
CA LEU A 56 -17.55 8.37 -12.00
C LEU A 56 -16.92 7.00 -11.65
N ARG A 57 -16.68 6.17 -12.67
CA ARG A 57 -16.04 4.85 -12.47
C ARG A 57 -14.61 4.98 -11.96
N SER A 58 -13.84 5.93 -12.51
CA SER A 58 -12.48 6.23 -12.06
C SER A 58 -12.46 6.75 -10.62
N ALA A 59 -13.39 7.64 -10.26
CA ALA A 59 -13.53 8.14 -8.89
C ALA A 59 -13.86 7.00 -7.90
N LEU A 60 -14.78 6.09 -8.25
CA LEU A 60 -15.09 4.92 -7.44
C LEU A 60 -13.88 3.99 -7.27
N ILE A 61 -13.09 3.77 -8.32
CA ILE A 61 -11.85 2.97 -8.24
C ILE A 61 -10.84 3.66 -7.31
N LEU A 62 -10.67 4.98 -7.40
CA LEU A 62 -9.77 5.73 -6.52
C LEU A 62 -10.20 5.64 -5.04
N VAL A 63 -11.51 5.72 -4.76
CA VAL A 63 -12.05 5.53 -3.42
C VAL A 63 -11.78 4.10 -2.92
N GLY A 64 -12.01 3.10 -3.76
CA GLY A 64 -11.71 1.70 -3.42
C GLY A 64 -10.23 1.45 -3.14
N ILE A 65 -9.34 2.04 -3.95
CA ILE A 65 -7.90 2.01 -3.73
C ILE A 65 -7.57 2.65 -2.38
N GLY A 66 -8.05 3.87 -2.13
CA GLY A 66 -7.80 4.59 -0.87
C GLY A 66 -8.26 3.81 0.37
N ALA A 67 -9.43 3.17 0.30
CA ALA A 67 -9.92 2.30 1.36
C ALA A 67 -9.00 1.08 1.56
N GLY A 68 -8.57 0.44 0.46
CA GLY A 68 -7.61 -0.67 0.50
C GLY A 68 -6.28 -0.26 1.13
N THR A 69 -5.72 0.90 0.76
CA THR A 69 -4.48 1.41 1.37
C THR A 69 -4.66 1.71 2.85
N ALA A 70 -5.82 2.22 3.28
CA ALA A 70 -6.11 2.48 4.69
C ALA A 70 -6.15 1.17 5.51
N VAL A 71 -6.80 0.13 4.98
CA VAL A 71 -6.84 -1.19 5.62
C VAL A 71 -5.44 -1.80 5.73
N LEU A 72 -4.65 -1.72 4.66
CA LEU A 72 -3.27 -2.20 4.66
C LEU A 72 -2.39 -1.45 5.68
N ASN A 73 -2.54 -0.12 5.78
CA ASN A 73 -1.86 0.69 6.80
C ASN A 73 -2.23 0.28 8.22
N LEU A 74 -3.53 0.06 8.49
CA LEU A 74 -3.99 -0.40 9.80
C LEU A 74 -3.38 -1.76 10.14
N GLY A 75 -3.41 -2.72 9.23
CA GLY A 75 -2.78 -4.04 9.42
C GLY A 75 -1.29 -3.94 9.69
N GLN A 76 -0.58 -3.07 8.96
CA GLN A 76 0.84 -2.81 9.18
C GLN A 76 1.13 -2.24 10.57
N ARG A 77 0.29 -1.30 11.01
CA ARG A 77 0.42 -0.64 12.31
C ARG A 77 0.16 -1.62 13.46
N TYR A 78 -0.88 -2.43 13.36
CA TYR A 78 -1.15 -3.52 14.32
C TYR A 78 0.00 -4.53 14.40
N LEU A 79 0.54 -4.97 13.26
CA LEU A 79 1.69 -5.87 13.25
C LEU A 79 2.89 -5.24 13.96
N THR A 80 3.18 -3.98 13.66
CA THR A 80 4.33 -3.27 14.22
C THR A 80 4.18 -3.04 15.72
N GLU A 81 2.97 -2.71 16.18
CA GLU A 81 2.65 -2.51 17.60
C GLU A 81 2.73 -3.83 18.38
N TRP A 82 2.32 -4.96 17.78
CA TRP A 82 2.44 -6.29 18.39
C TRP A 82 3.88 -6.81 18.46
N ILE A 83 4.74 -6.40 17.52
CA ILE A 83 6.18 -6.74 17.51
C ILE A 83 6.96 -5.82 18.47
N GLY A 84 6.47 -4.60 18.70
CA GLY A 84 7.12 -3.58 19.53
C GLY A 84 6.78 -3.62 21.01
N ALA A 85 5.72 -4.34 21.41
CA ALA A 85 5.34 -4.60 22.80
C ALA A 85 6.04 -5.86 23.35
#